data_AF-A0A1L3LIM2-F1
#
_entry.id   AF-A0A1L3LIM2-F1
#
_cell.length_a   1.000
_cell.length_b   1.000
_cell.length_c   1.000
_cell.angle_alpha   90.00
_cell.angle_beta   90.00
_cell.angle_gamma   90.00
#
_symmetry.space_group_name_H-M   'P 1'
#
loop_
_entity.id
_entity.type
_entity.pdbx_description
1 polymer ?
#
loop_
_entity_poly.entity_id
_entity_poly.type
_entity_poly.pdbx_seq_one_letter_code
_entity_poly.pdbx_strand_id
1 'polypeptide(L)' 'MTEFYAEKIETALQSYMSDHPAALTRRDAISTILENWFASHGYLPPQQEGLRPEDLDASNDD' A
#
# COMPACT_ATOMS: atom_id res chain seq x y z
N MET A 1 12.72 -26.33 2.78
CA MET A 1 11.33 -25.79 2.88
C MET A 1 11.23 -24.37 2.30
N THR A 2 12.16 -23.48 2.60
CA THR A 2 12.22 -22.10 2.07
C THR A 2 12.29 -22.03 0.54
N GLU A 3 13.02 -22.92 -0.11
CA GLU A 3 13.17 -22.94 -1.58
C GLU A 3 11.87 -23.25 -2.33
N PHE A 4 11.00 -24.10 -1.76
CA PHE A 4 9.70 -24.42 -2.38
C PHE A 4 8.74 -23.23 -2.35
N TYR A 5 8.80 -22.41 -1.30
CA TYR A 5 8.02 -21.18 -1.23
C TYR A 5 8.57 -20.10 -2.15
N ALA A 6 9.89 -20.07 -2.38
CA ALA A 6 10.51 -19.11 -3.28
C ALA A 6 9.96 -19.24 -4.72
N GLU A 7 9.88 -20.45 -5.28
CA GLU A 7 9.35 -20.66 -6.63
C GLU A 7 7.88 -20.23 -6.76
N LYS A 8 7.05 -20.57 -5.77
CA LYS A 8 5.64 -20.17 -5.74
C LYS A 8 5.47 -18.66 -5.64
N ILE A 9 6.28 -18.01 -4.82
CA ILE A 9 6.27 -16.55 -4.64
C ILE A 9 6.69 -15.86 -5.94
N GLU A 10 7.76 -16.32 -6.61
CA GLU A 10 8.19 -15.73 -7.88
C GLU A 10 7.13 -15.91 -8.98
N THR A 11 6.48 -17.07 -9.04
CA THR A 11 5.39 -17.32 -9.99
C THR A 11 4.21 -16.37 -9.73
N ALA A 12 3.80 -16.23 -8.47
CA ALA A 12 2.71 -15.32 -8.10
C ALA A 12 3.05 -13.85 -8.42
N LEU A 13 4.30 -13.43 -8.19
CA LEU A 13 4.77 -12.09 -8.53
C LEU A 13 4.77 -11.85 -10.05
N GLN A 14 5.18 -12.83 -10.85
CA GLN A 14 5.12 -12.72 -12.31
C GLN A 14 3.69 -12.62 -12.84
N SER A 15 2.75 -13.40 -12.30
CA SER A 15 1.33 -13.26 -12.62
C SER A 15 0.83 -11.86 -12.25
N TYR A 16 1.13 -11.38 -11.04
CA TYR A 16 0.73 -10.05 -10.60
C TYR A 16 1.26 -8.94 -11.52
N MET A 17 2.55 -8.98 -11.91
CA MET A 17 3.15 -8.02 -12.83
C MET A 17 2.54 -8.08 -14.24
N SER A 18 2.09 -9.26 -14.68
CA SER A 18 1.41 -9.41 -15.98
C SER A 18 0.01 -8.77 -15.98
N ASP A 19 -0.71 -8.87 -14.87
CA ASP A 19 -2.03 -8.24 -14.69
C ASP A 19 -1.94 -6.73 -14.38
N HIS A 20 -0.81 -6.27 -13.84
CA HIS A 20 -0.58 -4.89 -13.40
C HIS A 20 0.62 -4.26 -14.13
N PRO A 21 0.44 -3.72 -15.35
CA PRO A 21 1.54 -3.18 -16.16
C PRO A 21 2.23 -1.95 -15.54
N ALA A 22 1.65 -1.36 -14.48
CA ALA A 22 2.28 -0.30 -13.71
C ALA A 22 3.43 -0.78 -12.80
N ALA A 23 3.46 -2.07 -12.44
CA ALA A 23 4.53 -2.67 -11.64
C ALA A 23 5.60 -3.27 -12.56
N LEU A 24 6.59 -2.46 -12.95
CA LEU A 24 7.62 -2.84 -13.92
C LEU A 24 8.71 -3.74 -13.32
N THR A 25 8.87 -3.75 -11.99
CA THR A 25 9.91 -4.54 -11.31
C THR A 25 9.35 -5.37 -10.18
N ARG A 26 10.06 -6.46 -9.85
CA ARG A 26 9.77 -7.32 -8.69
C ARG A 26 9.65 -6.52 -7.39
N ARG A 27 10.52 -5.51 -7.21
CA ARG A 27 10.51 -4.66 -6.01
C ARG A 27 9.23 -3.82 -5.95
N ASP A 28 8.80 -3.26 -7.07
CA ASP A 28 7.58 -2.46 -7.14
C ASP A 28 6.36 -3.32 -6.87
N ALA A 29 6.28 -4.51 -7.50
CA ALA A 29 5.21 -5.47 -7.25
C ALA A 29 5.10 -5.84 -5.76
N ILE A 30 6.21 -6.18 -5.11
CA ILE A 30 6.22 -6.49 -3.67
C ILE A 30 5.78 -5.27 -2.85
N SER A 31 6.29 -4.08 -3.16
CA SER A 31 5.96 -2.86 -2.42
C SER A 31 4.47 -2.55 -2.51
N THR A 32 3.90 -2.58 -3.72
CA THR A 32 2.47 -2.35 -3.96
C THR A 32 1.58 -3.40 -3.29
N ILE A 33 1.96 -4.69 -3.32
CA ILE A 33 1.21 -5.74 -2.62
C ILE A 33 1.18 -5.50 -1.12
N LEU A 34 2.35 -5.15 -0.53
CA LEU A 34 2.46 -4.88 0.90
C LEU A 34 1.67 -3.62 1.29
N GLU A 35 1.77 -2.54 0.51
CA GLU A 35 1.02 -1.31 0.75
C GLU A 35 -0.49 -1.56 0.72
N ASN A 36 -1.00 -2.27 -0.29
CA ASN A 36 -2.42 -2.62 -0.36
C ASN A 36 -2.87 -3.47 0.84
N TRP A 37 -2.04 -4.41 1.27
CA TRP A 37 -2.32 -5.23 2.45
C TRP A 37 -2.35 -4.39 3.72
N PHE A 38 -1.35 -3.53 3.94
CA PHE A 38 -1.29 -2.66 5.10
C PHE A 38 -2.45 -1.65 5.13
N ALA A 39 -2.82 -1.08 4.00
CA ALA A 39 -3.98 -0.19 3.88
C ALA A 39 -5.28 -0.93 4.23
N SER A 40 -5.47 -2.12 3.67
CA SER A 40 -6.67 -2.95 3.91
C SER A 40 -6.80 -3.42 5.36
N HIS A 41 -5.69 -3.51 6.09
CA HIS A 41 -5.67 -3.92 7.50
C HIS A 41 -5.55 -2.74 8.48
N GLY A 42 -5.62 -1.50 7.99
CA GLY A 42 -5.58 -0.29 8.82
C GLY A 42 -4.22 0.06 9.42
N TYR A 43 -3.14 -0.54 8.90
CA TYR A 43 -1.76 -0.25 9.33
C TYR A 43 -1.15 0.95 8.60
N LEU A 44 -1.62 1.25 7.40
CA LEU A 44 -1.33 2.54 6.79
C LEU A 44 -2.37 3.54 7.30
N PRO A 45 -1.95 4.70 7.83
CA PRO A 45 -2.90 5.72 8.20
C PRO A 45 -3.73 6.03 6.95
N PRO A 46 -5.08 6.03 7.02
CA PRO A 46 -5.86 6.70 5.99
C PRO A 46 -5.27 8.10 5.91
N GLN A 47 -5.05 8.63 4.70
CA GLN A 47 -4.56 9.99 4.50
C GLN A 47 -5.29 10.89 5.52
N GLN A 48 -4.64 11.22 6.63
CA GLN A 48 -5.28 11.99 7.68
C GLN A 48 -5.24 13.39 7.09
N GLU A 49 -6.29 13.74 6.36
CA GLU A 49 -6.69 15.12 6.13
C GLU A 49 -7.15 15.70 7.48
N GLY A 50 -6.26 15.66 8.47
CA GLY A 50 -6.40 16.51 9.63
C GLY A 50 -6.21 17.91 9.09
N LEU A 51 -7.28 18.73 9.14
CA LEU A 51 -7.14 20.16 8.93
C LEU A 51 -5.97 20.64 9.80
N ARG A 52 -5.05 21.38 9.20
CA ARG A 52 -3.97 21.99 9.97
C ARG A 52 -4.60 22.88 11.03
N PRO A 53 -3.99 23.06 12.20
CA PRO A 53 -4.54 23.91 13.25
C PRO A 53 -4.85 25.33 12.78
N GLU A 54 -4.12 25.82 11.76
CA GLU A 54 -4.35 27.11 11.10
C GLU A 54 -5.60 27.16 10.21
N ASP A 55 -6.12 26.00 9.76
CA ASP A 55 -7.35 25.87 8.97
C ASP A 55 -8.56 25.54 9.87
N LEU A 56 -8.35 25.19 11.15
CA LEU A 56 -9.42 25.08 12.14
C LEU A 56 -9.94 26.48 12.44
N ASP A 57 -10.96 26.92 11.71
CA ASP A 57 -11.69 28.13 12.04
C ASP A 57 -12.28 27.97 13.44
N ALA A 58 -11.66 28.62 14.42
CA ALA A 58 -12.15 28.72 15.78
C ALA A 58 -13.32 29.72 15.84
N SER A 59 -14.29 29.59 14.93
CA SER A 59 -15.58 30.28 15.02
C SER A 59 -16.46 29.56 16.03
N ASN A 60 -16.00 29.49 17.28
CA ASN A 60 -16.86 29.28 18.44
C ASN A 60 -16.88 30.59 19.23
N ASP A 61 -17.35 31.64 18.56
CA ASP A 61 -17.65 32.95 19.11
C ASP A 61 -19.13 33.24 18.76
N ASP A 62 -20.03 32.55 19.46
CA ASP A 62 -21.30 33.09 20.02
C ASP A 62 -21.94 32.06 20.98
#